data_AF-A0AAV4JEH9-F1
#
_entry.id   AF-A0AAV4JEH9-F1
#
_cell.length_a   1.000
_cell.length_b   1.000
_cell.length_c   1.000
_cell.angle_alpha   90.00
_cell.angle_beta   90.00
_cell.angle_gamma   90.00
#
_symmetry.space_group_name_H-M   'P 1'
#
loop_
_entity.id
_entity.type
_entity.pdbx_description
1 polymer ?
#
loop_
_entity_poly.entity_id
_entity_poly.type
_entity_poly.pdbx_seq_one_letter_code
_entity_poly.pdbx_strand_id
1 'polypeptide(L)'
;MIITRKTSIPKCEIKIEENTIKQANPFKYLGTQITSDGSRIAQAKASFQQMKSIMTNIKISIVVRKGLLETFIETVLLYGCEAWTIDERMKSSWEATEMWFLRRMMRIPCTAKKTNEEILTEAQTTRQLITKLRKRLH
;
A
#
# COMPACT_ATOMS: atom_id res chain seq x y z
N MET A 1 -2.71 -20.93 -12.43
CA MET A 1 -1.64 -21.04 -11.42
C MET A 1 -2.13 -20.34 -10.16
N ILE A 2 -2.67 -21.11 -9.20
CA ILE A 2 -3.18 -20.58 -7.92
C ILE A 2 -1.98 -20.51 -6.97
N ILE A 3 -1.50 -19.31 -6.67
CA ILE A 3 -0.44 -19.10 -5.68
C ILE A 3 -1.11 -18.99 -4.30
N THR A 4 -1.29 -20.12 -3.63
CA THR A 4 -1.61 -20.17 -2.20
C THR A 4 -0.38 -19.73 -1.41
N ARG A 5 -0.41 -18.52 -0.85
CA ARG A 5 0.64 -18.01 0.06
C ARG A 5 0.52 -18.74 1.40
N LYS A 6 1.61 -19.30 1.92
CA LYS A 6 1.66 -19.89 3.27
C LYS A 6 1.39 -18.78 4.32
N THR A 7 0.22 -18.84 4.94
CA THR A 7 -0.27 -18.01 6.06
C THR A 7 0.14 -18.61 7.40
N SER A 8 1.44 -18.69 7.71
CA SER A 8 1.86 -18.98 9.08
C SER A 8 2.06 -17.66 9.83
N ILE A 9 1.04 -17.24 10.58
CA ILE A 9 1.14 -16.09 11.48
C ILE A 9 2.24 -16.40 12.50
N PRO A 10 3.25 -15.53 12.70
CA PRO A 10 4.27 -15.78 13.72
C PRO A 10 3.59 -15.87 15.10
N LYS A 11 3.78 -17.00 15.78
CA LYS A 11 3.20 -17.28 17.08
C LYS A 11 4.04 -16.58 18.14
N CYS A 12 3.47 -15.58 18.82
CA CYS A 12 4.13 -14.88 19.91
C CYS A 12 3.54 -15.35 21.24
N GLU A 13 4.39 -15.91 22.11
CA GLU A 13 4.01 -16.35 23.46
C GLU A 13 4.54 -15.34 24.48
N ILE A 14 3.68 -14.39 24.89
CA ILE A 14 3.99 -13.41 25.93
C ILE A 14 3.39 -13.91 27.25
N LYS A 15 4.22 -14.04 28.28
CA LYS A 15 3.83 -14.45 29.64
C LYS A 15 3.94 -13.27 30.60
N ILE A 16 2.88 -13.01 31.36
CA ILE A 16 2.90 -12.06 32.49
C ILE A 16 2.44 -12.83 33.72
N GLU A 17 3.28 -12.89 34.76
CA GLU A 17 2.93 -13.44 36.09
C GLU A 17 2.15 -14.76 36.01
N GLU A 18 2.60 -15.69 35.15
CA GLU A 18 2.04 -17.03 34.86
C GLU A 18 0.88 -17.11 33.83
N ASN A 19 0.29 -15.99 33.41
CA ASN A 19 -0.75 -15.98 32.39
C ASN A 19 -0.21 -15.77 30.97
N THR A 20 -0.66 -16.62 30.02
CA THR A 20 -0.29 -16.50 28.60
C THR A 20 -1.30 -15.61 27.87
N ILE A 21 -0.84 -14.52 27.26
CA ILE A 21 -1.73 -13.62 26.52
C ILE A 21 -2.16 -14.27 25.20
N LYS A 22 -3.46 -14.30 24.92
CA LYS A 22 -4.00 -14.83 23.66
C LYS A 22 -3.68 -13.88 22.50
N GLN A 23 -3.03 -14.40 21.47
CA GLN A 23 -2.81 -13.68 20.22
C GLN A 23 -4.13 -13.56 19.44
N ALA A 24 -4.60 -12.33 19.20
CA ALA A 24 -5.81 -12.07 18.43
C ALA A 24 -5.46 -11.73 16.97
N ASN A 25 -6.09 -12.43 16.01
CA ASN A 25 -6.05 -12.09 14.59
C ASN A 25 -7.36 -12.58 13.92
N PRO A 26 -8.23 -11.68 13.40
CA PRO A 26 -8.12 -10.22 13.33
C PRO A 26 -8.53 -9.49 14.63
N PHE A 27 -7.95 -8.31 14.88
CA PHE A 27 -8.30 -7.43 16.01
C PHE A 27 -8.83 -6.08 15.52
N LYS A 28 -9.96 -5.59 16.05
CA LYS A 28 -10.52 -4.27 15.66
C LYS A 28 -10.04 -3.21 16.64
N TYR A 29 -9.26 -2.24 16.15
CA TYR A 29 -8.75 -1.12 16.93
C TYR A 29 -9.12 0.21 16.25
N LEU A 30 -9.77 1.11 17.00
CA LEU A 30 -10.20 2.44 16.53
C LEU A 30 -10.94 2.39 15.17
N GLY A 31 -11.85 1.42 15.03
CA GLY A 31 -12.64 1.23 13.81
C GLY A 31 -11.91 0.50 12.67
N THR A 32 -10.61 0.22 12.79
CA THR A 32 -9.82 -0.47 11.77
C THR A 32 -9.45 -1.89 12.18
N GLN A 33 -9.57 -2.85 11.26
CA GLN A 33 -9.10 -4.21 11.50
C GLN A 33 -7.58 -4.27 11.31
N ILE A 34 -6.90 -4.63 12.39
CA ILE A 34 -5.49 -4.97 12.41
C ILE A 34 -5.41 -6.46 12.11
N THR A 35 -4.82 -6.78 10.96
CA THR A 35 -4.59 -8.14 10.46
C THR A 35 -3.10 -8.26 10.17
N SER A 36 -2.50 -9.42 10.43
CA SER A 36 -1.06 -9.65 10.19
C SER A 36 -0.63 -9.41 8.74
N ASP A 37 -1.56 -9.50 7.79
CA ASP A 37 -1.24 -9.66 6.36
C ASP A 37 -1.42 -8.39 5.51
N GLY A 38 -1.58 -7.20 6.12
CA GLY A 38 -1.49 -5.92 5.42
C GLY A 38 -2.82 -5.21 5.18
N SER A 39 -3.43 -4.71 6.25
CA SER A 39 -4.70 -3.97 6.19
C SER A 39 -4.59 -2.61 5.49
N ARG A 40 -3.41 -1.95 5.50
CA ARG A 40 -3.27 -0.58 4.96
C ARG A 40 -3.21 -0.50 3.44
N ILE A 41 -2.52 -1.42 2.76
CA ILE A 41 -2.51 -1.46 1.29
C ILE A 41 -3.95 -1.66 0.77
N ALA A 42 -4.71 -2.54 1.43
CA ALA A 42 -6.12 -2.76 1.09
C ALA A 42 -6.97 -1.50 1.31
N GLN A 43 -6.78 -0.80 2.43
CA GLN A 43 -7.48 0.46 2.71
C GLN A 43 -7.10 1.59 1.74
N ALA A 44 -5.82 1.73 1.40
CA ALA A 44 -5.37 2.71 0.40
C ALA A 44 -5.98 2.41 -0.98
N LYS A 45 -6.03 1.14 -1.39
CA LYS A 45 -6.73 0.71 -2.61
C LYS A 45 -8.23 0.98 -2.54
N ALA A 46 -8.88 0.74 -1.40
CA ALA A 46 -10.29 1.04 -1.21
C ALA A 46 -10.57 2.55 -1.31
N SER A 47 -9.73 3.38 -0.67
CA SER A 47 -9.81 4.84 -0.77
C SER A 47 -9.63 5.33 -2.22
N PHE A 48 -8.65 4.77 -2.95
CA PHE A 48 -8.50 5.03 -4.39
C PHE A 48 -9.79 4.71 -5.18
N GLN A 49 -10.45 3.59 -4.88
CA GLN A 49 -11.68 3.21 -5.57
C GLN A 49 -12.84 4.16 -5.26
N GLN A 50 -12.93 4.69 -4.03
CA GLN A 50 -13.93 5.70 -3.68
C GLN A 50 -13.73 6.98 -4.49
N MET A 51 -12.48 7.38 -4.74
CA MET A 51 -12.12 8.57 -5.53
C MET A 51 -11.91 8.28 -7.02
N LYS A 52 -12.30 7.08 -7.51
CA LYS A 52 -11.99 6.62 -8.87
C LYS A 52 -12.48 7.59 -9.95
N SER A 53 -13.64 8.21 -9.75
CA SER A 53 -14.24 9.16 -10.70
C SER A 53 -13.31 10.33 -11.02
N ILE A 54 -12.53 10.80 -10.05
CA ILE A 54 -11.57 11.89 -10.20
C ILE A 54 -10.22 11.33 -10.66
N MET A 55 -9.74 10.27 -9.99
CA MET A 55 -8.41 9.69 -10.24
C MET A 55 -8.25 9.10 -11.64
N THR A 56 -9.33 8.66 -12.29
CA THR A 56 -9.28 8.07 -13.64
C THR A 56 -9.82 9.01 -14.74
N ASN A 57 -10.16 10.25 -14.39
CA ASN A 57 -10.68 11.22 -15.35
C ASN A 57 -9.56 11.79 -16.21
N ILE A 58 -9.61 11.53 -17.52
CA ILE A 58 -8.63 12.00 -18.50
C ILE A 58 -8.67 13.52 -18.67
N LYS A 59 -9.83 14.16 -18.42
CA LYS A 59 -9.98 15.62 -18.51
C LYS A 59 -9.16 16.35 -17.42
N ILE A 60 -8.79 15.66 -16.35
CA ILE A 60 -7.96 16.21 -15.29
C ILE A 60 -6.50 15.88 -15.59
N SER A 61 -5.63 16.89 -15.51
CA SER A 61 -4.21 16.70 -15.76
C SER A 61 -3.63 15.61 -14.84
N ILE A 62 -2.66 14.86 -15.36
CA ILE A 62 -1.99 13.81 -14.60
C ILE A 62 -1.28 14.36 -13.36
N VAL A 63 -0.78 15.60 -13.45
CA VAL A 63 -0.13 16.31 -12.35
C VAL A 63 -1.08 16.52 -11.17
N VAL A 64 -2.31 16.98 -11.42
CA VAL A 64 -3.31 17.19 -10.36
C VAL A 64 -3.73 15.86 -9.74
N ARG A 65 -3.97 14.83 -10.56
CA ARG A 65 -4.35 13.50 -10.06
C ARG A 65 -3.23 12.86 -9.24
N LYS A 66 -1.97 13.07 -9.63
CA LYS A 66 -0.81 12.66 -8.84
C LYS A 66 -0.77 13.39 -7.50
N GLY A 67 -0.94 14.70 -7.46
CA GLY A 67 -1.01 15.46 -6.20
C GLY A 67 -2.11 14.96 -5.27
N LEU A 68 -3.28 14.59 -5.81
CA LEU A 68 -4.35 13.97 -5.02
C LEU A 68 -3.96 12.59 -4.48
N LEU A 69 -3.27 11.78 -5.28
CA LEU A 69 -2.77 10.47 -4.86
C LEU A 69 -1.75 10.62 -3.72
N GLU A 70 -0.83 11.57 -3.83
CA GLU A 70 0.17 11.87 -2.80
C GLU A 70 -0.46 12.37 -1.49
N THR A 71 -1.49 13.20 -1.58
CA THR A 71 -2.13 13.80 -0.40
C THR A 71 -3.11 12.87 0.31
N PHE A 72 -3.94 12.12 -0.42
CA PHE A 72 -5.00 11.30 0.18
C PHE A 72 -4.64 9.84 0.35
N ILE A 73 -3.86 9.28 -0.58
CA ILE A 73 -3.66 7.82 -0.66
C ILE A 73 -2.32 7.44 -0.04
N GLU A 74 -1.25 8.18 -0.33
CA GLU A 74 0.03 7.95 0.33
C GLU A 74 -0.05 8.22 1.84
N THR A 75 -0.87 9.17 2.30
CA THR A 75 -1.08 9.42 3.73
C THR A 75 -1.72 8.22 4.44
N VAL A 76 -2.73 7.58 3.82
CA VAL A 76 -3.33 6.34 4.35
C VAL A 76 -2.33 5.18 4.36
N LEU A 77 -1.47 5.12 3.34
CA LEU A 77 -0.48 4.07 3.20
C LEU A 77 0.68 4.22 4.20
N LEU A 78 1.15 5.45 4.39
CA LEU A 78 2.25 5.84 5.30
C LEU A 78 1.80 6.00 6.75
N TYR A 79 0.50 5.91 7.04
CA TYR A 79 0.02 6.02 8.41
C TYR A 79 0.57 4.89 9.29
N GLY A 80 1.30 5.27 10.35
CA GLY A 80 1.92 4.33 11.27
C GLY A 80 3.17 3.62 10.72
N CYS A 81 3.76 4.11 9.62
CA CYS A 81 4.97 3.51 9.05
C CYS A 81 6.18 3.56 10.00
N GLU A 82 6.20 4.50 10.95
CA GLU A 82 7.23 4.63 11.99
C GLU A 82 7.27 3.43 12.95
N ALA A 83 6.13 2.76 13.15
CA ALA A 83 6.02 1.60 14.03
C ALA A 83 6.23 0.27 13.30
N TRP A 84 6.53 0.28 11.99
CA TRP A 84 6.65 -0.92 11.18
C TRP A 84 8.11 -1.28 10.90
N THR A 85 8.44 -2.54 11.08
CA THR A 85 9.72 -3.08 10.62
C THR A 85 9.71 -3.16 9.09
N ILE A 86 10.59 -2.41 8.42
CA ILE A 86 10.68 -2.45 6.96
C ILE A 86 11.43 -3.70 6.50
N ASP A 87 10.68 -4.73 6.14
CA ASP A 87 11.19 -5.93 5.47
C ASP A 87 11.23 -5.76 3.93
N GLU A 88 12.03 -6.58 3.24
CA GLU A 88 12.14 -6.60 1.78
C GLU A 88 10.82 -6.96 1.09
N ARG A 89 10.05 -7.87 1.69
CA ARG A 89 8.69 -8.21 1.23
C ARG A 89 7.76 -7.00 1.26
N MET A 90 7.89 -6.17 2.29
CA MET A 90 7.11 -4.95 2.42
C MET A 90 7.52 -3.96 1.34
N LYS A 91 8.83 -3.73 1.13
CA LYS A 91 9.32 -2.87 0.04
C LYS A 91 8.75 -3.29 -1.32
N SER A 92 8.84 -4.58 -1.68
CA SER A 92 8.29 -5.09 -2.94
C SER A 92 6.77 -4.90 -3.05
N SER A 93 6.03 -5.12 -1.96
CA SER A 93 4.57 -4.91 -1.92
C SER A 93 4.19 -3.45 -2.12
N TRP A 94 4.99 -2.52 -1.60
CA TRP A 94 4.78 -1.08 -1.75
C TRP A 94 5.07 -0.62 -3.18
N GLU A 95 6.17 -1.07 -3.81
CA GLU A 95 6.47 -0.77 -5.21
C GLU A 95 5.38 -1.29 -6.15
N ALA A 96 4.92 -2.52 -5.92
CA ALA A 96 3.80 -3.09 -6.69
C ALA A 96 2.51 -2.29 -6.50
N THR A 97 2.30 -1.73 -5.31
CA THR A 97 1.14 -0.89 -5.00
C THR A 97 1.23 0.48 -5.68
N GLU A 98 2.41 1.11 -5.71
CA GLU A 98 2.69 2.33 -6.48
C GLU A 98 2.33 2.15 -7.95
N MET A 99 2.83 1.07 -8.56
CA MET A 99 2.56 0.74 -9.97
C MET A 99 1.09 0.47 -10.23
N TRP A 100 0.39 -0.17 -9.28
CA TRP A 100 -1.04 -0.41 -9.39
C TRP A 100 -1.83 0.91 -9.46
N PHE A 101 -1.48 1.90 -8.63
CA PHE A 101 -2.15 3.20 -8.68
C PHE A 101 -1.86 3.95 -9.97
N LEU A 102 -0.59 4.02 -10.41
CA LEU A 102 -0.21 4.70 -11.65
C LEU A 102 -0.89 4.10 -12.89
N ARG A 103 -0.87 2.76 -13.02
CA ARG A 103 -1.54 2.06 -14.13
C ARG A 103 -3.03 2.36 -14.16
N ARG A 104 -3.68 2.37 -12.99
CA ARG A 104 -5.12 2.63 -12.90
C ARG A 104 -5.48 4.08 -13.23
N MET A 105 -4.68 5.03 -12.73
CA MET A 105 -4.81 6.46 -13.02
C MET A 105 -4.65 6.75 -14.53
N MET A 106 -3.68 6.12 -15.18
CA MET A 106 -3.45 6.26 -16.64
C MET A 106 -4.35 5.38 -17.50
N ARG A 107 -5.23 4.57 -16.89
CA ARG A 107 -6.13 3.62 -17.58
C ARG A 107 -5.40 2.61 -18.48
N ILE A 108 -4.17 2.27 -18.13
CA ILE A 108 -3.37 1.28 -18.89
C ILE A 108 -3.90 -0.12 -18.55
N PRO A 109 -4.40 -0.89 -19.54
CA PRO A 109 -4.84 -2.25 -19.28
C PRO A 109 -3.64 -3.15 -19.01
N CYS A 110 -3.84 -4.22 -18.25
CA CYS A 110 -2.78 -5.20 -17.97
C CYS A 110 -2.26 -5.89 -19.24
N THR A 111 -3.05 -5.90 -20.32
CA THR A 111 -2.70 -6.44 -21.64
C THR A 111 -1.74 -5.57 -22.43
N ALA A 112 -1.52 -4.30 -22.04
CA ALA A 112 -0.71 -3.35 -22.80
C ALA A 112 0.79 -3.70 -22.89
N LYS A 113 1.25 -4.78 -22.24
CA LYS A 113 2.65 -5.24 -22.21
C LYS A 113 3.69 -4.14 -21.92
N LYS A 114 3.29 -3.04 -21.25
CA LYS A 114 4.18 -1.95 -20.87
C LYS A 114 5.02 -2.31 -19.65
N THR A 115 6.31 -2.01 -19.73
CA THR A 115 7.26 -2.18 -18.62
C THR A 115 6.97 -1.18 -17.50
N ASN A 116 7.45 -1.44 -16.28
CA ASN A 116 7.23 -0.51 -15.15
C ASN A 116 8.00 0.81 -15.35
N GLU A 117 9.13 0.78 -16.05
CA GLU A 117 9.95 1.96 -16.33
C GLU A 117 9.28 2.88 -17.36
N GLU A 118 8.68 2.32 -18.41
CA GLU A 118 7.87 3.06 -19.39
C GLU A 118 6.71 3.80 -18.72
N ILE A 119 6.07 3.17 -17.74
CA ILE A 119 4.93 3.76 -17.01
C ILE A 119 5.37 4.90 -16.12
N LEU A 120 6.54 4.78 -15.49
CA LEU A 120 7.13 5.84 -14.69
C LEU A 120 7.51 7.05 -15.55
N THR A 121 8.11 6.80 -16.71
CA THR A 121 8.47 7.85 -17.67
C THR A 121 7.24 8.54 -18.26
N GLU A 122 6.22 7.79 -18.64
CA GLU A 122 4.94 8.33 -19.13
C GLU A 122 4.19 9.13 -18.04
N ALA A 123 4.25 8.67 -16.78
CA ALA A 123 3.73 9.40 -15.63
C ALA A 123 4.64 10.56 -15.16
N GLN A 124 5.76 10.81 -15.84
CA GLN A 124 6.78 11.81 -15.48
C GLN A 124 7.16 11.75 -13.99
N THR A 125 7.33 10.53 -13.48
CA THR A 125 7.48 10.26 -12.05
C THR A 125 8.56 9.22 -11.81
N THR A 126 9.27 9.35 -10.69
CA THR A 126 10.19 8.35 -10.16
C THR A 126 9.56 7.62 -8.99
N ARG A 127 10.08 6.45 -8.59
CA ARG A 127 9.59 5.76 -7.38
C ARG A 127 9.81 6.66 -6.17
N GLN A 128 8.73 7.14 -5.56
CA GLN A 128 8.82 8.13 -4.49
C GLN A 128 8.44 7.53 -3.14
N LEU A 129 7.58 6.50 -3.11
CA LEU A 129 7.04 5.95 -1.87
C LEU A 129 8.11 5.43 -0.91
N ILE A 130 9.07 4.64 -1.40
CA ILE A 130 10.16 4.12 -0.56
C ILE A 130 11.09 5.24 -0.09
N THR A 131 11.37 6.21 -0.96
CA THR A 131 12.19 7.38 -0.62
C THR A 131 11.53 8.22 0.46
N LYS A 132 10.21 8.45 0.35
CA LYS A 132 9.39 9.14 1.35
C LYS A 132 9.34 8.38 2.68
N LEU A 133 9.23 7.04 2.64
CA LEU A 133 9.32 6.18 3.84
C LEU A 133 10.67 6.36 4.56
N ARG A 134 11.79 6.27 3.83
CA ARG A 134 13.13 6.42 4.41
C ARG A 134 13.34 7.79 5.06
N LYS A 135 12.83 8.85 4.43
CA LYS A 135 12.90 10.24 4.96
C LYS A 135 12.08 10.47 6.24
N ARG A 136 11.13 9.59 6.59
CA ARG A 136 10.34 9.73 7.82
C ARG A 136 10.88 8.92 8.99
N LEU A 137 11.75 7.95 8.71
CA LEU A 137 12.41 7.13 9.72
C LEU A 137 13.76 7.69 10.19
N HIS A 138 14.27 8.72 9.50
CA HIS A 138 15.51 9.44 9.78
C HIS A 138 15.21 10.94 9.83
#